data_AF-A0A7J8I800-F1
#
_entry.id   AF-A0A7J8I800-F1
#
_cell.length_a   1.000
_cell.length_b   1.000
_cell.length_c   1.000
_cell.angle_alpha   90.00
_cell.angle_beta   90.00
_cell.angle_gamma   90.00
#
_symmetry.space_group_name_H-M   'P 1'
#
loop_
_entity.id
_entity.type
_entity.pdbx_description
1 polymer ?
#
loop_
_entity_poly.entity_id
_entity_poly.type
_entity_poly.pdbx_seq_one_letter_code
_entity_poly.pdbx_strand_id
1 'polypeptide(L)'
;MYCRQIHRIKHRLGLWRTRQIINFAELEEWMDRKKFYETMFAKREYWQGLERSELLKFFNDCGHFPTQQQIDQIWDLVHKDNHEKYSEIIKKSNAIEMLFTLYPPQGAHVQNRQLKSTWLRPVVNGEEGYKYIVSGHPILKRANIQIVGKLVSTSIRERKMRQRYVS
;
A
#
# COMPACT_ATOMS: atom_id res chain seq x y z
N MET A 1 8.70 10.74 -20.37
CA MET A 1 7.77 9.63 -20.01
C MET A 1 7.52 9.57 -18.51
N TYR A 2 8.57 9.55 -17.68
CA TYR A 2 8.48 9.52 -16.22
C TYR A 2 7.81 10.76 -15.59
N CYS A 3 8.15 11.98 -16.05
CA CYS A 3 7.58 13.21 -15.48
C CYS A 3 6.05 13.26 -15.54
N ARG A 4 5.45 12.79 -16.65
CA ARG A 4 3.99 12.72 -16.79
C ARG A 4 3.35 11.75 -15.79
N GLN A 5 3.95 10.58 -15.60
CA GLN A 5 3.44 9.60 -14.64
C GLN A 5 3.57 10.10 -13.20
N ILE A 6 4.71 10.71 -12.84
CA ILE A 6 4.92 11.35 -11.53
C ILE A 6 3.89 12.45 -11.29
N HIS A 7 3.66 13.30 -12.29
CA HIS A 7 2.65 14.36 -12.22
C HIS A 7 1.25 13.78 -11.97
N ARG A 8 0.85 12.72 -12.70
CA ARG A 8 -0.43 12.04 -12.48
C ARG A 8 -0.57 11.48 -11.06
N ILE A 9 0.47 10.81 -10.55
CA ILE A 9 0.47 10.24 -9.20
C ILE A 9 0.33 11.35 -8.16
N LYS A 10 1.12 12.42 -8.26
CA LYS A 10 1.02 13.58 -7.36
C LYS A 10 -0.37 14.21 -7.37
N HIS A 11 -0.95 14.39 -8.56
CA HIS A 11 -2.29 14.93 -8.72
C HIS A 11 -3.35 14.04 -8.06
N ARG A 12 -3.29 12.72 -8.25
CA ARG A 12 -4.19 11.75 -7.60
C ARG A 12 -4.04 11.74 -6.08
N LEU A 13 -2.85 12.04 -5.58
CA LEU A 13 -2.56 12.17 -4.15
C LEU A 13 -2.89 13.57 -3.59
N GLY A 14 -3.50 14.45 -4.38
CA GLY A 14 -3.97 15.77 -3.94
C GLY A 14 -2.90 16.85 -3.96
N LEU A 15 -1.79 16.66 -4.66
CA LEU A 15 -0.73 17.66 -4.83
C LEU A 15 -0.87 18.38 -6.18
N TRP A 16 -1.67 19.44 -6.18
CA TRP A 16 -2.09 20.14 -7.41
C TRP A 16 -1.07 21.15 -7.97
N ARG A 17 -0.06 21.57 -7.18
CA ARG A 17 0.88 22.66 -7.54
C ARG A 17 2.32 22.46 -7.08
N THR A 18 2.82 21.23 -7.04
CA THR A 18 4.23 21.02 -6.68
C THR A 18 5.12 21.12 -7.91
N ARG A 19 6.02 22.10 -7.94
CA ARG A 19 7.17 22.13 -8.87
C ARG A 19 7.88 20.78 -8.76
N GLN A 20 8.13 20.13 -9.90
CA GLN A 20 8.80 18.83 -9.92
C GLN A 20 10.30 19.03 -9.75
N ILE A 21 10.74 19.13 -8.50
CA ILE A 21 12.15 19.03 -8.14
C ILE A 21 12.34 17.60 -7.67
N ILE A 22 13.06 16.81 -8.45
CA ILE A 22 13.43 15.44 -8.12
C ILE A 22 14.94 15.38 -8.31
N ASN A 23 15.66 14.96 -7.28
CA ASN A 23 17.10 14.81 -7.38
C ASN A 23 17.45 13.53 -8.16
N PHE A 24 18.73 13.36 -8.50
CA PHE A 24 19.16 12.20 -9.29
C PHE A 24 18.88 10.87 -8.57
N ALA A 25 19.15 10.79 -7.27
CA ALA A 25 18.97 9.57 -6.49
C ALA A 25 17.49 9.14 -6.39
N GLU A 26 16.58 10.09 -6.23
CA GLU A 26 15.14 9.86 -6.22
C GLU A 26 14.61 9.39 -7.58
N LEU A 27 15.18 9.91 -8.67
CA LEU A 27 14.85 9.46 -10.02
C LEU A 27 15.36 8.04 -10.28
N GLU A 28 16.57 7.73 -9.82
CA GLU A 28 17.16 6.39 -9.87
C GLU A 28 16.29 5.38 -9.11
N GLU A 29 15.89 5.69 -7.87
CA GLU A 29 14.94 4.86 -7.11
C GLU A 29 13.63 4.64 -7.89
N TRP A 30 13.13 5.69 -8.57
CA TRP A 30 11.94 5.62 -9.39
C TRP A 30 12.07 4.62 -10.54
N MET A 31 13.20 4.68 -11.24
CA MET A 31 13.50 3.82 -12.38
C MET A 31 13.68 2.37 -11.94
N ASP A 32 14.43 2.15 -10.86
CA ASP A 32 14.68 0.82 -10.32
C ASP A 32 13.39 0.14 -9.86
N ARG A 33 12.55 0.85 -9.10
CA ARG A 33 11.23 0.34 -8.69
C ARG A 33 10.36 0.04 -9.89
N LYS A 34 10.30 0.93 -10.89
CA LYS A 34 9.50 0.70 -12.10
C LYS A 34 9.99 -0.53 -12.85
N LYS A 35 11.30 -0.66 -13.08
CA LYS A 35 11.91 -1.80 -13.77
C LYS A 35 11.65 -3.11 -13.02
N PHE A 36 11.74 -3.08 -11.69
CA PHE A 36 11.39 -4.22 -10.84
C PHE A 36 9.92 -4.62 -11.01
N TYR A 37 8.98 -3.67 -10.90
CA TYR A 37 7.55 -3.95 -11.09
C TYR A 37 7.23 -4.45 -12.50
N GLU A 38 7.85 -3.88 -13.53
CA GLU A 38 7.72 -4.35 -14.92
C GLU A 38 8.20 -5.79 -15.07
N THR A 39 9.31 -6.15 -14.42
CA THR A 39 9.84 -7.51 -14.42
C THR A 39 8.91 -8.47 -13.70
N MET A 40 8.36 -8.09 -12.54
CA MET A 40 7.41 -8.92 -11.80
C MET A 40 6.07 -9.07 -12.53
N PHE A 41 5.64 -8.01 -13.24
CA PHE A 41 4.45 -8.07 -14.08
C PHE A 41 4.66 -9.03 -15.25
N ALA A 42 5.81 -8.95 -15.93
CA ALA A 42 6.14 -9.82 -17.06
C ALA A 42 6.19 -11.31 -16.68
N LYS A 43 6.49 -11.64 -15.43
CA LYS A 43 6.44 -13.02 -14.92
C LYS A 43 5.01 -13.58 -14.76
N ARG A 44 4.01 -12.70 -14.65
CA ARG A 44 2.60 -13.07 -14.42
C ARG A 44 1.69 -12.78 -15.61
N GLU A 45 2.09 -11.87 -16.49
CA GLU A 45 1.26 -11.49 -17.63
C GLU A 45 1.08 -12.68 -18.57
N TYR A 46 -0.19 -12.97 -18.91
CA TYR A 46 -0.52 -13.84 -20.02
C TYR A 46 -0.66 -12.99 -21.29
N TRP A 47 -1.08 -13.61 -22.40
CA TRP A 47 -1.17 -12.99 -23.74
C TRP A 47 -1.78 -11.58 -23.81
N GLN A 48 -2.73 -11.22 -22.93
CA GLN A 48 -3.43 -9.93 -22.99
C GLN A 48 -3.19 -9.00 -21.78
N GLY A 49 -2.57 -9.49 -20.71
CA GLY A 49 -2.35 -8.74 -19.47
C GLY A 49 -2.54 -9.59 -18.22
N LEU A 50 -2.84 -8.91 -17.10
CA LEU A 50 -3.07 -9.55 -15.80
C LEU A 50 -4.56 -9.46 -15.43
N GLU A 51 -5.15 -10.53 -14.92
CA GLU A 51 -6.53 -10.45 -14.41
C GLU A 51 -6.61 -9.60 -13.13
N ARG A 52 -7.74 -8.91 -12.93
CA ARG A 52 -8.02 -8.15 -11.70
C ARG A 52 -7.91 -9.01 -10.44
N SER A 53 -8.35 -10.26 -10.51
CA SER A 53 -8.26 -11.26 -9.43
C SER A 53 -6.82 -11.49 -8.96
N GLU A 54 -5.84 -11.29 -9.85
CA GLU A 54 -4.42 -11.54 -9.60
C GLU A 54 -3.64 -10.32 -9.12
N LEU A 55 -4.24 -9.13 -9.11
CA LEU A 55 -3.59 -7.90 -8.65
C LEU A 55 -3.00 -8.03 -7.25
N LEU A 56 -3.76 -8.63 -6.33
CA LEU A 56 -3.29 -8.79 -4.95
C LEU A 56 -2.03 -9.66 -4.88
N LYS A 57 -1.98 -10.74 -5.67
CA LYS A 57 -0.80 -11.61 -5.75
C LYS A 57 0.38 -10.86 -6.38
N PHE A 58 0.14 -10.11 -7.45
CA PHE A 58 1.16 -9.27 -8.10
C PHE A 58 1.74 -8.21 -7.14
N PHE A 59 0.92 -7.58 -6.31
CA PHE A 59 1.40 -6.60 -5.32
C PHE A 59 2.23 -7.27 -4.22
N ASN A 60 1.79 -8.43 -3.73
CA ASN A 60 2.54 -9.22 -2.75
C ASN A 60 3.92 -9.64 -3.28
N ASP A 61 3.99 -10.06 -4.54
CA ASP A 61 5.24 -10.38 -5.24
C ASP A 61 6.17 -9.17 -5.38
N CYS A 62 5.59 -7.97 -5.52
CA CYS A 62 6.34 -6.72 -5.49
C CYS A 62 6.77 -6.31 -4.07
N GLY A 63 6.47 -7.10 -3.04
CA GLY A 63 6.82 -6.86 -1.65
C GLY A 63 5.84 -5.96 -0.89
N HIS A 64 4.64 -5.74 -1.45
CA HIS A 64 3.61 -4.84 -0.91
C HIS A 64 2.36 -5.62 -0.51
N PHE A 65 1.77 -5.30 0.63
CA PHE A 65 0.66 -6.08 1.20
C PHE A 65 -0.59 -5.21 1.43
N PRO A 66 -1.20 -4.65 0.37
CA PRO A 66 -2.42 -3.87 0.51
C PRO A 66 -3.62 -4.75 0.84
N THR A 67 -4.69 -4.12 1.30
CA THR A 67 -6.01 -4.76 1.45
C THR A 67 -6.77 -4.72 0.14
N GLN A 68 -7.72 -5.65 -0.06
CA GLN A 68 -8.59 -5.62 -1.24
C GLN A 68 -9.32 -4.27 -1.38
N GLN A 69 -9.80 -3.73 -0.26
CA GLN A 69 -10.44 -2.41 -0.23
C GLN A 69 -9.53 -1.29 -0.76
N GLN A 70 -8.24 -1.29 -0.42
CA GLN A 70 -7.29 -0.30 -0.93
C GLN A 70 -7.04 -0.47 -2.43
N ILE A 71 -6.99 -1.72 -2.91
CA ILE A 71 -6.87 -2.02 -4.35
C ILE A 71 -8.10 -1.48 -5.09
N ASP A 72 -9.30 -1.73 -4.59
CA ASP A 72 -10.55 -1.28 -5.21
C ASP A 72 -10.66 0.25 -5.23
N GLN A 73 -10.31 0.92 -4.13
CA GLN A 73 -10.28 2.38 -4.06
C GLN A 73 -9.32 2.99 -5.09
N ILE A 74 -8.14 2.39 -5.27
CA ILE A 74 -7.15 2.90 -6.22
C ILE A 74 -7.46 2.52 -7.65
N TRP A 75 -8.13 1.39 -7.86
CA TRP A 75 -8.70 1.06 -9.15
C TRP A 75 -9.64 2.18 -9.63
N ASP A 76 -10.57 2.58 -8.76
CA ASP A 76 -11.51 3.67 -9.04
C ASP A 76 -10.80 5.01 -9.29
N LEU A 77 -9.72 5.30 -8.54
CA LEU A 77 -8.94 6.53 -8.73
C LEU A 77 -8.15 6.55 -10.03
N VAL A 78 -7.57 5.40 -10.45
CA VAL A 78 -6.76 5.30 -11.66
C VAL A 78 -7.65 5.32 -12.92
N HIS A 79 -8.86 4.75 -12.85
CA HIS A 79 -9.78 4.59 -13.97
C HIS A 79 -10.98 5.54 -13.95
N LYS A 80 -10.95 6.60 -13.11
CA LYS A 80 -12.09 7.51 -12.88
C LYS A 80 -12.74 8.05 -14.17
N ASP A 81 -11.93 8.31 -15.20
CA ASP A 81 -12.36 8.92 -16.47
C ASP A 81 -12.19 7.96 -17.68
N ASN A 82 -11.99 6.66 -17.45
CA ASN A 82 -11.58 5.72 -18.50
C ASN A 82 -12.59 4.59 -18.70
N HIS A 83 -12.95 4.29 -19.96
CA HIS A 83 -13.80 3.15 -20.32
C HIS A 83 -13.21 1.78 -19.91
N GLU A 84 -11.89 1.73 -19.66
CA GLU A 84 -11.18 0.57 -19.14
C GLU A 84 -11.59 0.16 -17.71
N LYS A 85 -12.43 0.96 -17.01
CA LYS A 85 -12.91 0.65 -15.65
C LYS A 85 -13.56 -0.74 -15.54
N TYR A 86 -14.17 -1.24 -16.62
CA TYR A 86 -14.86 -2.54 -16.69
C TYR A 86 -14.00 -3.66 -17.29
N SER A 87 -12.74 -3.39 -17.65
CA SER A 87 -11.84 -4.43 -18.15
C SER A 87 -11.40 -5.32 -16.99
N GLU A 88 -11.65 -6.62 -17.11
CA GLU A 88 -11.07 -7.61 -16.19
C GLU A 88 -9.56 -7.77 -16.41
N ILE A 89 -9.09 -7.42 -17.61
CA ILE A 89 -7.69 -7.48 -18.00
C ILE A 89 -7.02 -6.14 -17.74
N ILE A 90 -5.91 -6.19 -17.03
CA ILE A 90 -5.16 -5.05 -16.56
C ILE A 90 -3.87 -4.97 -17.36
N LYS A 91 -3.67 -3.80 -17.98
CA LYS A 91 -2.43 -3.47 -18.67
C LYS A 91 -1.33 -3.15 -17.66
N LYS A 92 -0.08 -3.50 -18.03
CA LYS A 92 1.12 -3.20 -17.26
C LYS A 92 1.21 -1.75 -16.77
N SER A 93 0.88 -0.78 -17.63
CA SER A 93 0.87 0.64 -17.28
C SER A 93 -0.05 0.96 -16.11
N ASN A 94 -1.25 0.36 -16.09
CA ASN A 94 -2.26 0.61 -15.07
C ASN A 94 -1.84 -0.04 -13.75
N ALA A 95 -1.36 -1.29 -13.79
CA ALA A 95 -0.87 -1.99 -12.60
C ALA A 95 0.29 -1.25 -11.91
N ILE A 96 1.25 -0.73 -12.69
CA ILE A 96 2.38 0.06 -12.18
C ILE A 96 1.89 1.41 -11.63
N GLU A 97 0.96 2.08 -12.30
CA GLU A 97 0.38 3.32 -11.77
C GLU A 97 -0.38 3.10 -10.46
N MET A 98 -1.10 1.99 -10.32
CA MET A 98 -1.75 1.62 -9.06
C MET A 98 -0.72 1.41 -7.95
N LEU A 99 0.37 0.67 -8.23
CA LEU A 99 1.47 0.48 -7.28
C LEU A 99 2.08 1.80 -6.83
N PHE A 100 2.41 2.70 -7.75
CA PHE A 100 2.99 3.98 -7.37
C PHE A 100 2.00 4.94 -6.70
N THR A 101 0.70 4.74 -6.89
CA THR A 101 -0.34 5.48 -6.16
C THR A 101 -0.49 4.97 -4.73
N LEU A 102 -0.38 3.65 -4.51
CA LEU A 102 -0.40 3.02 -3.17
C LEU A 102 0.91 3.26 -2.39
N TYR A 103 2.04 3.08 -3.07
CA TYR A 103 3.39 3.08 -2.50
C TYR A 103 4.24 4.12 -3.24
N PRO A 104 3.97 5.41 -3.04
CA PRO A 104 4.73 6.46 -3.68
C PRO A 104 6.21 6.37 -3.24
N PRO A 105 7.15 6.44 -4.18
CA PRO A 105 8.58 6.49 -3.89
C PRO A 105 8.99 7.87 -3.36
N GLN A 106 10.22 7.98 -2.85
CA GLN A 106 10.62 9.12 -2.02
C GLN A 106 10.53 10.46 -2.76
N GLY A 107 10.96 10.52 -4.02
CA GLY A 107 10.86 11.72 -4.88
C GLY A 107 9.44 12.18 -5.23
N ALA A 108 8.42 11.39 -4.87
CA ALA A 108 7.04 11.86 -4.94
C ALA A 108 6.73 12.88 -3.84
N HIS A 109 7.53 12.96 -2.78
CA HIS A 109 7.35 13.86 -1.64
C HIS A 109 5.92 13.87 -1.10
N VAL A 110 5.27 12.71 -1.08
CA VAL A 110 3.91 12.56 -0.55
C VAL A 110 4.00 11.76 0.74
N GLN A 111 3.37 12.26 1.80
CA GLN A 111 3.09 11.45 2.97
C GLN A 111 2.15 10.31 2.55
N ASN A 112 2.50 9.07 2.87
CA ASN A 112 1.74 7.90 2.43
C ASN A 112 0.41 7.77 3.20
N ARG A 113 -0.55 8.65 2.89
CA ARG A 113 -1.87 8.74 3.53
C ARG A 113 -2.81 7.59 3.14
N GLN A 114 -2.45 6.81 2.12
CA GLN A 114 -3.27 5.70 1.62
C GLN A 114 -3.14 4.45 2.51
N LEU A 115 -2.01 4.31 3.22
CA LEU A 115 -1.81 3.23 4.18
C LEU A 115 -2.36 3.64 5.55
N LYS A 116 -3.56 3.15 5.86
CA LYS A 116 -4.17 3.34 7.19
C LYS A 116 -3.67 2.26 8.14
N SER A 117 -2.91 2.67 9.16
CA SER A 117 -2.49 1.78 10.25
C SER A 117 -3.72 1.28 11.01
N THR A 118 -3.83 -0.04 11.16
CA THR A 118 -4.85 -0.69 11.98
C THR A 118 -4.18 -1.68 12.92
N TRP A 119 -4.89 -2.10 13.98
CA TRP A 119 -4.36 -3.11 14.90
C TRP A 119 -3.99 -4.44 14.20
N LEU A 120 -4.70 -4.81 13.13
CA LEU A 120 -4.42 -6.02 12.34
C LEU A 120 -3.35 -5.79 11.26
N ARG A 121 -3.22 -4.57 10.74
CA ARG A 121 -2.22 -4.17 9.75
C ARG A 121 -1.52 -2.90 10.23
N PRO A 122 -0.59 -3.04 11.19
CA PRO A 122 0.12 -1.90 11.73
C PRO A 122 1.06 -1.33 10.67
N VAL A 123 1.20 -0.01 10.63
CA VAL A 123 2.28 0.68 9.89
C VAL A 123 3.32 1.13 10.91
N VAL A 124 4.55 0.65 10.78
CA VAL A 124 5.68 0.94 11.67
C VAL A 124 6.72 1.71 10.88
N ASN A 125 7.03 2.94 11.29
CA ASN A 125 7.99 3.82 10.59
C ASN A 125 7.68 4.03 9.09
N GLY A 126 6.40 4.01 8.72
CA GLY A 126 5.96 4.14 7.32
C GLY A 126 6.00 2.84 6.51
N GLU A 127 6.47 1.74 7.10
CA GLU A 127 6.44 0.41 6.48
C GLU A 127 5.26 -0.43 6.99
N GLU A 128 4.71 -1.26 6.11
CA GLU A 128 3.65 -2.21 6.49
C GLU A 128 4.19 -3.32 7.38
N GLY A 129 3.71 -3.38 8.62
CA GLY A 129 4.10 -4.40 9.57
C GLY A 129 3.66 -5.81 9.18
N TYR A 130 2.65 -5.94 8.30
CA TYR A 130 2.20 -7.23 7.77
C TYR A 130 3.30 -7.94 6.97
N LYS A 131 4.20 -7.19 6.33
CA LYS A 131 5.39 -7.73 5.65
C LYS A 131 6.21 -8.63 6.57
N TYR A 132 6.36 -8.24 7.84
CA TYR A 132 7.13 -9.00 8.82
C TYR A 132 6.42 -10.30 9.24
N ILE A 133 5.08 -10.37 9.14
CA ILE A 133 4.32 -11.60 9.40
C ILE A 133 4.58 -12.60 8.28
N VAL A 134 4.47 -12.13 7.04
CA VAL A 134 4.65 -12.97 5.84
C VAL A 134 6.09 -13.45 5.70
N SER A 135 7.06 -12.57 5.99
CA SER A 135 8.49 -12.93 5.90
C SER A 135 9.01 -13.70 7.11
N GLY A 136 8.22 -13.87 8.17
CA GLY A 136 8.65 -14.51 9.41
C GLY A 136 9.76 -13.75 10.13
N HIS A 137 9.79 -12.42 10.02
CA HIS A 137 10.87 -11.59 10.54
C HIS A 137 10.93 -11.64 12.08
N PRO A 138 12.13 -11.73 12.70
CA PRO A 138 12.29 -11.90 14.15
C PRO A 138 11.78 -10.73 15.00
N ILE A 139 11.52 -9.57 14.38
CA ILE A 139 10.84 -8.43 15.03
C ILE A 139 9.47 -8.83 15.57
N LEU A 140 8.77 -9.73 14.87
CA LEU A 140 7.48 -10.25 15.34
C LEU A 140 7.69 -11.46 16.24
N LYS A 141 7.81 -11.18 17.53
CA LYS A 141 7.79 -12.22 18.56
C LYS A 141 6.36 -12.71 18.74
N ARG A 142 6.17 -14.03 18.88
CA ARG A 142 4.87 -14.59 19.28
C ARG A 142 4.41 -13.91 20.56
N ALA A 143 3.21 -13.36 20.53
CA ALA A 143 2.62 -12.76 21.72
C ALA A 143 2.36 -13.85 22.76
N ASN A 144 2.78 -13.63 24.00
CA ASN A 144 2.45 -14.52 25.10
C ASN A 144 0.98 -14.30 25.47
N ILE A 145 0.13 -15.29 25.16
CA ILE A 145 -1.32 -15.22 25.35
C ILE A 145 -1.72 -14.93 26.80
N GLN A 146 -0.93 -15.38 27.78
CA GLN A 146 -1.19 -15.13 29.20
C GLN A 146 -0.98 -13.66 29.55
N ILE A 147 0.08 -13.05 29.02
CA ILE A 147 0.38 -11.63 29.22
C ILE A 147 -0.72 -10.77 28.59
N VAL A 148 -1.10 -11.09 27.34
CA VAL A 148 -2.16 -10.37 26.62
C VAL A 148 -3.50 -10.53 27.34
N GLY A 149 -3.85 -11.75 27.78
CA GLY A 149 -5.09 -12.01 28.53
C GLY A 149 -5.14 -11.26 29.86
N LYS A 150 -4.02 -11.18 30.58
CA LYS A 150 -3.91 -10.39 31.82
C LYS A 150 -4.08 -8.89 31.54
N LEU A 151 -3.49 -8.37 30.46
CA LEU A 151 -3.62 -6.96 30.06
C LEU A 151 -5.07 -6.60 29.71
N VAL A 152 -5.72 -7.41 28.89
CA VAL A 152 -7.11 -7.20 28.45
C VAL A 152 -8.07 -7.29 29.63
N SER A 153 -7.96 -8.32 30.46
CA SER A 153 -8.82 -8.46 31.65
C SER A 153 -8.65 -7.30 32.64
N THR A 154 -7.42 -6.82 32.84
CA THR A 154 -7.14 -5.64 33.67
C THR A 154 -7.78 -4.39 33.08
N SER A 155 -7.62 -4.14 31.78
CA SER A 155 -8.24 -2.99 31.10
C SER A 155 -9.78 -3.00 31.16
N ILE A 156 -10.39 -4.17 30.97
CA ILE A 156 -11.86 -4.35 31.10
C ILE A 156 -12.29 -4.04 32.54
N ARG A 157 -11.58 -4.56 33.54
CA ARG A 157 -11.88 -4.31 34.96
C ARG A 157 -11.81 -2.81 35.28
N GLU A 158 -10.77 -2.13 34.83
CA GLU A 158 -10.60 -0.68 35.04
C GLU A 158 -11.72 0.13 34.39
N ARG A 159 -12.12 -0.18 33.15
CA ARG A 159 -13.25 0.50 32.50
C ARG A 159 -14.56 0.32 33.28
N LYS A 160 -14.86 -0.90 33.74
CA LYS A 160 -16.05 -1.18 34.54
C LYS A 160 -16.04 -0.44 35.88
N MET A 161 -14.87 -0.35 36.53
CA MET A 161 -14.73 0.42 37.76
C MET A 161 -14.97 1.92 37.50
N ARG A 162 -14.33 2.50 36.49
CA ARG A 162 -14.51 3.92 36.14
C ARG A 162 -15.98 4.27 35.84
N GLN A 163 -16.71 3.41 35.14
CA GLN A 163 -18.14 3.62 34.88
C GLN A 163 -18.97 3.64 36.16
N ARG A 164 -18.61 2.83 37.17
CA ARG A 164 -19.29 2.79 38.48
C ARG A 164 -18.99 3.99 39.36
N TYR A 165 -17.82 4.63 39.20
CA TYR A 165 -17.43 5.81 39.99
C TYR A 165 -17.87 7.14 39.36
N VAL A 166 -18.37 7.11 38.11
CA VAL A 166 -18.91 8.30 37.40
C VAL A 166 -20.44 8.30 37.41
N SER A 167 -21.08 7.26 37.97
CA SER A 167 -22.51 7.24 38.33
C SER A 167 -22.68 7.60 39.80
#